data_AF-A0A6N9U5B5-F1
#
_entry.id   AF-A0A6N9U5B5-F1
#
_cell.length_a   1.000
_cell.length_b   1.000
_cell.length_c   1.000
_cell.angle_alpha   90.00
_cell.angle_beta   90.00
_cell.angle_gamma   90.00
#
_symmetry.space_group_name_H-M   'P 1'
#
loop_
_entity.id
_entity.type
_entity.pdbx_description
1 polymer ?
#
loop_
_entity_poly.entity_id
_entity_poly.type
_entity_poly.pdbx_seq_one_letter_code
_entity_poly.pdbx_strand_id
1 'polypeptide(L)'
;RLVRALGETYGDGAADWLGRLPALAEEALSAPGREAVAERVVAPGGRSSLVLLVHRPDGTRAALKIAPPGAAPALERAALAHWNG
;
A
#
# COMPACT_ATOMS: atom_id res chain seq x y z
N ARG A 1 -10.50 1.99 10.51
CA ARG A 1 -9.22 2.24 11.22
C ARG A 1 -8.28 3.13 10.41
N LEU A 2 -7.87 2.73 9.20
CA LEU A 2 -6.96 3.49 8.35
C LEU A 2 -7.43 4.94 8.10
N VAL A 3 -8.67 5.12 7.62
CA VAL A 3 -9.29 6.43 7.35
C VAL A 3 -9.15 7.37 8.56
N ARG A 4 -9.59 6.91 9.72
CA ARG A 4 -9.48 7.65 10.98
C ARG A 4 -8.03 8.00 11.33
N ALA A 5 -7.13 7.02 11.30
CA ALA A 5 -5.73 7.22 11.70
C ALA A 5 -5.00 8.21 10.77
N LEU A 6 -5.27 8.15 9.46
CA LEU A 6 -4.68 9.08 8.51
C LEU A 6 -5.27 10.49 8.66
N GLY A 7 -6.58 10.61 8.89
CA GLY A 7 -7.23 11.89 9.17
C GLY A 7 -6.67 12.56 10.42
N GLU A 8 -6.48 11.80 11.51
CA GLU A 8 -5.86 12.30 12.75
C GLU A 8 -4.40 12.75 12.57
N THR A 9 -3.64 12.11 11.66
CA THR A 9 -2.19 12.34 11.52
C THR A 9 -1.84 13.36 10.44
N TYR A 10 -2.59 13.41 9.34
CA TYR A 10 -2.22 14.14 8.12
C TYR A 10 -3.30 15.11 7.60
N GLY A 11 -4.45 15.20 8.26
CA GLY A 11 -5.51 16.17 7.91
C GLY A 11 -6.01 16.04 6.47
N ASP A 12 -6.28 17.18 5.82
CA ASP A 12 -6.88 17.25 4.48
C ASP A 12 -6.05 16.52 3.41
N GLY A 13 -4.71 16.52 3.54
CA GLY A 13 -3.84 15.77 2.62
C GLY A 13 -4.07 14.24 2.65
N ALA A 14 -4.60 13.70 3.76
CA ALA A 14 -5.05 12.31 3.80
C ALA A 14 -6.40 12.10 3.12
N ALA A 15 -7.32 13.07 3.16
CA ALA A 15 -8.63 12.95 2.52
C ALA A 15 -8.50 12.82 1.00
N ASP A 16 -7.68 13.68 0.38
CA ASP A 16 -7.40 13.64 -1.06
C ASP A 16 -6.77 12.31 -1.49
N TRP A 17 -5.79 11.83 -0.71
CA TRP A 17 -5.15 10.55 -0.96
C TRP A 17 -6.12 9.37 -0.81
N LEU A 18 -6.96 9.38 0.24
CA LEU A 18 -7.99 8.36 0.48
C LEU A 18 -9.03 8.33 -0.65
N GLY A 19 -9.43 9.50 -1.17
CA GLY A 19 -10.34 9.61 -2.30
C GLY A 19 -9.79 8.99 -3.59
N ARG A 20 -8.46 8.94 -3.75
CA ARG A 20 -7.77 8.32 -4.88
C ARG A 20 -7.36 6.87 -4.65
N LEU A 21 -7.56 6.32 -3.45
CA LEU A 21 -7.01 5.02 -3.06
C LEU A 21 -7.40 3.86 -3.98
N PRO A 22 -8.66 3.73 -4.47
CA PRO A 22 -9.00 2.67 -5.42
C PRO A 22 -8.18 2.75 -6.72
N ALA A 23 -8.06 3.93 -7.32
CA ALA A 23 -7.28 4.13 -8.54
C ALA A 23 -5.78 3.86 -8.30
N LEU A 24 -5.23 4.33 -7.17
CA LEU A 24 -3.84 4.05 -6.80
C LEU A 24 -3.58 2.54 -6.62
N ALA A 25 -4.56 1.78 -6.14
CA ALA A 25 -4.45 0.33 -6.03
C ALA A 25 -4.44 -0.36 -7.40
N GLU A 26 -5.33 0.04 -8.31
CA GLU A 26 -5.38 -0.47 -9.68
C GLU A 26 -4.09 -0.16 -10.46
N GLU A 27 -3.60 1.08 -10.36
CA GLU A 27 -2.34 1.53 -10.94
C GLU A 27 -1.16 0.69 -10.41
N ALA A 28 -1.12 0.44 -9.09
CA ALA A 28 -0.04 -0.32 -8.47
C ALA A 28 -0.07 -1.81 -8.83
N LEU A 29 -1.26 -2.41 -8.97
CA LEU A 29 -1.45 -3.81 -9.37
C LEU A 29 -1.11 -4.05 -10.85
N SER A 30 -1.23 -3.01 -11.68
CA SER A 30 -1.00 -3.08 -13.13
C SER A 30 0.35 -2.49 -13.55
N ALA A 31 1.21 -2.12 -12.59
CA ALA A 31 2.48 -1.46 -12.86
C ALA A 31 3.42 -2.40 -13.65
N PRO A 32 3.99 -1.95 -14.79
CA PRO A 32 4.87 -2.79 -15.60
C PRO A 32 6.06 -3.38 -14.82
N GLY A 33 6.23 -4.70 -14.92
CA GLY A 33 7.27 -5.45 -14.21
C GLY A 33 7.00 -5.69 -12.72
N ARG A 34 5.81 -5.32 -12.23
CA ARG A 34 5.33 -5.54 -10.86
C ARG A 34 3.86 -5.95 -10.83
N GLU A 35 3.36 -6.45 -11.96
CA GLU A 35 1.98 -6.86 -12.12
C GLU A 35 1.62 -7.88 -11.04
N ALA A 36 0.43 -7.73 -10.47
CA ALA A 36 -0.06 -8.64 -9.45
C ALA A 36 -1.60 -8.65 -9.42
N VAL A 37 -2.16 -9.78 -9.03
CA VAL A 37 -3.60 -9.93 -8.80
C VAL A 37 -3.86 -9.87 -7.31
N ALA A 38 -4.80 -9.01 -6.89
CA ALA A 38 -5.19 -8.90 -5.49
C ALA A 38 -5.92 -10.18 -5.02
N GLU A 39 -5.49 -10.74 -3.91
CA GLU A 39 -6.15 -11.84 -3.21
C GLU A 39 -7.13 -11.30 -2.17
N ARG A 40 -6.64 -10.45 -1.26
CA ARG A 40 -7.46 -9.82 -0.21
C ARG A 40 -6.79 -8.60 0.41
N VAL A 41 -7.62 -7.73 0.98
CA VAL A 41 -7.17 -6.67 1.89
C VAL A 41 -6.82 -7.29 3.25
N VAL A 42 -5.70 -6.91 3.85
CA VAL A 42 -5.34 -7.33 5.22
C VAL A 42 -6.25 -6.61 6.22
N ALA A 43 -6.98 -7.38 7.06
CA ALA A 43 -7.89 -6.88 8.09
C ALA A 43 -7.63 -7.56 9.46
N PRO A 44 -7.56 -6.80 10.58
CA PRO A 44 -7.60 -5.33 10.63
C PRO A 44 -6.35 -4.72 9.97
N GLY A 45 -6.56 -3.76 9.06
CA GLY A 45 -5.49 -3.16 8.29
C GLY A 45 -4.61 -2.19 9.11
N GLY A 46 -3.58 -1.66 8.45
CA GLY A 46 -2.62 -0.71 9.03
C GLY A 46 -3.22 0.65 9.42
N ARG A 47 -2.37 1.50 10.02
CA ARG A 47 -2.70 2.91 10.36
C ARG A 47 -2.18 3.91 9.33
N SER A 48 -1.17 3.53 8.55
CA SER A 48 -0.43 4.42 7.65
C SER A 48 -0.49 3.98 6.19
N SER A 49 -1.19 2.88 5.88
CA SER A 49 -1.18 2.27 4.55
C SER A 49 -2.32 1.27 4.36
N LEU A 50 -2.67 1.06 3.10
CA LEU A 50 -3.38 -0.12 2.63
C LEU A 50 -2.36 -1.24 2.40
N VAL A 51 -2.68 -2.47 2.83
CA VAL A 51 -1.89 -3.67 2.54
C VAL A 51 -2.80 -4.71 1.89
N LEU A 52 -2.38 -5.17 0.73
CA LEU A 52 -3.03 -6.22 -0.05
C LEU A 52 -2.12 -7.45 -0.06
N LEU A 53 -2.69 -8.64 0.11
CA LEU A 53 -2.03 -9.86 -0.31
C LEU A 53 -2.29 -10.05 -1.80
N VAL A 54 -1.25 -10.41 -2.55
CA VAL A 54 -1.29 -10.48 -4.00
C VAL A 54 -0.59 -11.73 -4.52
N HIS A 55 -0.99 -12.16 -5.72
CA HIS A 55 -0.30 -13.17 -6.51
C HIS A 55 0.38 -12.50 -7.70
N ARG A 56 1.67 -12.80 -7.92
CA ARG A 56 2.38 -12.41 -9.13
C ARG A 56 2.04 -13.36 -10.30
N PRO A 57 2.35 -12.98 -11.56
CA PRO A 57 2.10 -13.82 -12.73
C PRO A 57 2.77 -15.20 -12.68
N ASP A 58 3.90 -15.31 -11.97
CA ASP A 58 4.62 -16.57 -11.73
C ASP A 58 4.00 -17.43 -10.61
N GLY A 59 2.88 -16.99 -10.02
CA GLY A 59 2.21 -17.63 -8.90
C GLY A 59 2.79 -17.28 -7.52
N THR A 60 3.90 -16.53 -7.46
CA THR A 60 4.53 -16.13 -6.20
C THR A 60 3.61 -15.24 -5.39
N ARG A 61 3.44 -15.56 -4.09
CA ARG A 61 2.69 -14.73 -3.15
C ARG A 61 3.54 -13.55 -2.69
N ALA A 62 2.94 -12.37 -2.61
CA ALA A 62 3.59 -11.17 -2.12
C ALA A 62 2.61 -10.29 -1.32
N ALA A 63 3.14 -9.24 -0.68
CA ALA A 63 2.36 -8.17 -0.10
C ALA A 63 2.60 -6.87 -0.88
N LEU A 64 1.53 -6.18 -1.24
CA LEU A 64 1.57 -4.84 -1.82
C LEU A 64 1.14 -3.83 -0.76
N LYS A 65 2.02 -2.85 -0.48
CA LYS A 65 1.77 -1.77 0.47
C LYS A 65 1.68 -0.44 -0.24
N ILE A 66 0.58 0.27 -0.03
CA ILE A 66 0.31 1.58 -0.63
C ILE A 66 0.11 2.57 0.52
N ALA A 67 0.92 3.63 0.54
CA ALA A 67 0.94 4.62 1.62
C ALA A 67 0.98 6.04 1.04
N PRO A 68 0.39 7.04 1.71
CA PRO A 68 0.54 8.43 1.32
C PRO A 68 2.01 8.88 1.49
N PRO A 69 2.46 9.91 0.76
CA PRO A 69 3.83 10.43 0.88
C PRO A 69 4.21 10.82 2.31
N GLY A 70 3.27 11.39 3.08
CA GLY A 70 3.48 11.78 4.48
C GLY A 70 3.77 10.60 5.43
N ALA A 71 3.48 9.36 5.03
CA ALA A 71 3.86 8.17 5.78
C ALA A 71 5.31 7.70 5.51
N ALA A 72 6.06 8.43 4.67
CA ALA A 72 7.45 8.16 4.34
C ALA A 72 7.76 6.69 3.97
N PRO A 73 7.03 6.07 3.01
CA PRO A 73 7.20 4.65 2.65
C PRO A 73 8.60 4.31 2.11
N ALA A 74 9.41 5.31 1.77
CA ALA A 74 10.78 5.11 1.33
C ALA A 74 11.71 4.56 2.42
N LEU A 75 11.50 4.91 3.69
CA LEU A 75 12.31 4.41 4.80
C LEU A 75 12.12 2.90 4.99
N GLU A 76 10.86 2.44 4.93
CA GLU A 76 10.54 1.02 5.00
C GLU A 76 11.12 0.25 3.82
N ARG A 77 11.03 0.79 2.60
CA ARG A 77 11.65 0.17 1.42
C ARG A 77 13.16 0.00 1.59
N ALA A 78 13.84 1.01 2.15
CA ALA A 78 15.27 0.94 2.42
C ALA A 78 15.60 -0.15 3.46
N ALA A 79 14.77 -0.27 4.50
CA ALA A 79 14.93 -1.33 5.50
C ALA A 79 14.71 -2.74 4.90
N LEU A 80 13.67 -2.94 4.10
CA LEU A 80 13.40 -4.22 3.43
C LEU A 80 14.53 -4.61 2.47
N ALA A 81 15.09 -3.64 1.73
CA ALA A 81 16.25 -3.87 0.88
C ALA A 81 17.49 -4.29 1.70
N HIS A 82 17.70 -3.70 2.88
CA HIS A 82 18.78 -4.09 3.78
C HIS A 82 18.61 -5.51 4.34
N TRP A 83 17.37 -5.99 4.49
CA TRP A 83 17.06 -7.31 5.03
C TRP A 83 16.79 -8.39 3.97
N ASN A 84 17.01 -8.09 2.68
CA ASN A 84 16.73 -8.98 1.55
C ASN A 84 15.27 -9.46 1.46
N GLY A 85 14.33 -8.62 1.85
CA GLY A 85 12.90 -8.95 1.82
C GLY A 85 12.06 -8.03 2.65
#